data_AF-A0A7K4M5E8-F1
#
_entry.id   AF-A0A7K4M5E8-F1
#
_cell.length_a   1.000
_cell.length_b   1.000
_cell.length_c   1.000
_cell.angle_alpha   90.00
_cell.angle_beta   90.00
_cell.angle_gamma   90.00
#
_symmetry.space_group_name_H-M   'P 1'
#
loop_
_entity.id
_entity.type
_entity.pdbx_description
1 polymer ?
#
loop_
_entity_poly.entity_id
_entity_poly.type
_entity_poly.pdbx_seq_one_letter_code
_entity_poly.pdbx_strand_id
1 'polypeptide(L)'
;EKLKPGYLEQLPGKLKLFSGFLGDRKWFVGDKLTFVDFLVFDVLDQNRIFEPKCLEPFKNLQDFMERFAALEKVAAYLKSSPVAKMPIN
;
A
#
# COMPACT_ATOMS: atom_id res chain seq x y z
N GLU A 1 18.80 1.18 13.73
CA GLU A 1 18.42 2.57 13.37
C GLU A 1 19.24 3.26 12.27
N LYS A 2 20.51 2.91 12.02
CA LYS A 2 21.35 3.64 11.03
C LYS A 2 20.87 3.62 9.57
N LEU A 3 19.99 2.69 9.19
CA LEU A 3 19.49 2.52 7.81
C LEU A 3 18.19 3.30 7.53
N LYS A 4 17.51 3.79 8.58
CA LYS A 4 16.20 4.45 8.46
C LYS A 4 16.26 5.71 7.57
N PRO A 5 17.24 6.63 7.72
CA PRO A 5 17.30 7.83 6.88
C PRO A 5 17.48 7.52 5.40
N GLY A 6 18.40 6.61 5.05
CA GLY A 6 18.64 6.24 3.65
C GLY A 6 17.45 5.52 3.00
N TYR A 7 16.66 4.77 3.77
CA TYR A 7 15.42 4.20 3.27
C TYR A 7 14.37 5.27 2.97
N LEU A 8 14.19 6.25 3.87
CA LEU A 8 13.24 7.36 3.69
C LEU A 8 13.59 8.23 2.48
N GLU A 9 14.87 8.44 2.19
CA GLU A 9 15.31 9.18 0.99
C GLU A 9 14.94 8.44 -0.32
N GLN A 10 15.04 7.11 -0.33
CA GLN A 10 14.74 6.30 -1.52
C GLN A 10 13.25 5.98 -1.67
N LEU A 11 12.48 6.05 -0.58
CA LEU A 11 11.09 5.62 -0.52
C LEU A 11 10.19 6.34 -1.55
N PRO A 12 10.21 7.69 -1.68
CA PRO A 12 9.42 8.38 -2.69
C PRO A 12 9.73 7.92 -4.11
N GLY A 13 11.00 7.63 -4.42
CA GLY A 13 11.42 7.11 -5.71
C GLY A 13 10.81 5.74 -6.02
N LYS A 14 10.79 4.83 -5.03
CA LYS A 14 10.15 3.51 -5.18
C LYS A 14 8.63 3.62 -5.31
N LEU A 15 7.99 4.46 -4.50
CA LEU A 15 6.54 4.69 -4.58
C LEU A 15 6.13 5.30 -5.91
N LYS A 16 6.96 6.17 -6.49
CA LYS A 16 6.75 6.70 -7.85
C LYS A 16 6.74 5.60 -8.91
N LEU A 17 7.55 4.55 -8.77
CA LEU A 17 7.53 3.40 -9.68
C LEU A 17 6.22 2.62 -9.56
N PHE A 18 5.73 2.38 -8.35
CA PHE A 18 4.41 1.77 -8.14
C PHE A 18 3.28 2.62 -8.72
N SER A 19 3.31 3.93 -8.46
CA SER A 19 2.32 4.88 -8.99
C SER A 19 2.34 4.90 -10.52
N GLY A 20 3.52 4.93 -11.14
CA GLY A 20 3.66 4.88 -12.61
C GLY A 20 3.22 3.55 -13.21
N PHE A 21 3.47 2.44 -12.51
CA PHE A 21 3.05 1.11 -12.97
C PHE A 21 1.53 0.92 -12.89
N LEU A 22 0.90 1.39 -11.81
CA LEU A 22 -0.56 1.41 -11.69
C LEU A 22 -1.17 2.33 -12.75
N GLY A 23 -0.59 3.51 -12.94
CA GLY A 23 -1.10 4.51 -13.88
C GLY A 23 -2.56 4.84 -13.57
N ASP A 24 -3.41 4.73 -14.60
CA ASP A 24 -4.86 4.95 -14.52
C ASP A 24 -5.65 3.65 -14.31
N ARG A 25 -4.97 2.51 -14.14
CA ARG A 25 -5.63 1.21 -13.96
C ARG A 25 -6.24 1.10 -12.57
N LYS A 26 -7.32 0.32 -12.47
CA LYS A 26 -7.98 0.03 -11.19
C LYS A 26 -7.15 -0.89 -10.30
N TRP A 27 -6.44 -1.84 -10.92
CA TRP A 27 -5.63 -2.87 -10.28
C TRP A 27 -4.26 -2.96 -10.95
N PHE A 28 -3.28 -3.54 -10.27
CA PHE A 28 -1.91 -3.65 -10.78
C PHE A 28 -1.82 -4.55 -12.02
N VAL A 29 -2.70 -5.54 -12.15
CA VAL A 29 -2.71 -6.48 -13.28
C VAL A 29 -4.02 -6.33 -14.08
N GLY A 30 -4.12 -5.21 -14.81
CA GLY A 30 -5.25 -4.93 -15.70
C GLY A 30 -6.53 -4.53 -14.95
N ASP A 31 -7.67 -5.04 -15.42
CA ASP A 31 -8.99 -4.61 -14.93
C ASP A 31 -9.59 -5.50 -13.84
N LYS A 32 -8.94 -6.63 -13.56
CA LYS A 32 -9.40 -7.61 -12.57
C LYS A 32 -8.50 -7.62 -11.36
N LEU A 33 -9.11 -7.81 -10.19
CA LEU A 33 -8.39 -8.02 -8.95
C LEU A 33 -7.62 -9.35 -9.04
N THR A 34 -6.35 -9.33 -8.69
CA THR A 34 -5.47 -10.51 -8.66
C THR A 34 -4.77 -10.63 -7.31
N PHE A 35 -4.07 -11.75 -7.08
CA PHE A 35 -3.30 -11.93 -5.85
C PHE A 35 -2.16 -10.90 -5.70
N VAL A 36 -1.67 -10.34 -6.81
CA VAL A 36 -0.60 -9.32 -6.78
C VAL A 36 -1.08 -8.06 -6.07
N ASP A 37 -2.36 -7.69 -6.22
CA ASP A 37 -2.94 -6.53 -5.55
C ASP A 37 -2.92 -6.69 -4.02
N PHE A 38 -3.05 -7.92 -3.51
CA PHE A 38 -2.93 -8.20 -2.07
C PHE A 38 -1.50 -7.97 -1.57
N LEU A 39 -0.49 -8.41 -2.34
CA LEU A 39 0.92 -8.20 -2.01
C LEU A 39 1.28 -6.72 -2.02
N VAL A 40 0.78 -5.97 -3.02
CA VAL A 40 1.04 -4.54 -3.11
C VAL A 40 0.34 -3.78 -1.98
N PHE A 41 -0.90 -4.15 -1.64
CA PHE A 41 -1.59 -3.56 -0.50
C PHE A 41 -0.80 -3.72 0.80
N ASP A 42 -0.28 -4.91 1.10
CA ASP A 42 0.53 -5.18 2.28
C ASP A 42 1.83 -4.34 2.31
N VAL A 43 2.56 -4.31 1.20
CA VAL A 43 3.78 -3.49 1.09
C VAL A 43 3.50 -2.00 1.29
N LEU A 44 2.41 -1.47 0.69
CA LEU A 44 2.04 -0.07 0.83
C LEU A 44 1.55 0.25 2.25
N ASP A 45 0.81 -0.65 2.90
CA ASP A 45 0.35 -0.48 4.28
C ASP A 45 1.53 -0.43 5.26
N GLN A 46 2.52 -1.32 5.10
CA GLN A 46 3.74 -1.30 5.91
C GLN A 46 4.53 0.01 5.74
N ASN A 47 4.65 0.52 4.51
CA ASN A 47 5.33 1.80 4.27
C ASN A 47 4.54 2.98 4.87
N ARG A 48 3.21 2.93 4.85
CA ARG A 48 2.35 3.92 5.51
C ARG A 48 2.47 3.87 7.04
N ILE A 49 2.59 2.69 7.63
CA ILE A 49 2.82 2.56 9.07
C ILE A 49 4.22 3.09 9.44
N PHE A 50 5.21 2.86 8.58
CA PHE A 50 6.58 3.35 8.78
C PHE A 50 6.72 4.86 8.61
N GLU A 51 6.08 5.43 7.59
CA GLU A 51 6.02 6.86 7.30
C GLU A 51 4.59 7.25 6.87
N PRO A 52 3.75 7.78 7.78
CA PRO A 52 2.33 8.04 7.55
C PRO A 52 2.02 8.90 6.32
N LYS A 53 2.95 9.78 5.93
CA LYS A 53 2.76 10.73 4.83
C LYS A 53 3.35 10.27 3.50
N CYS A 54 3.92 9.06 3.42
CA CYS A 54 4.64 8.62 2.24
C CYS A 54 3.76 8.52 0.97
N LEU A 55 2.45 8.32 1.11
CA LEU A 55 1.51 8.20 -0.01
C LEU A 55 0.81 9.52 -0.39
N GLU A 56 0.94 10.60 0.40
CA GLU A 56 0.30 11.90 0.11
C GLU A 56 0.60 12.43 -1.31
N PRO A 57 1.81 12.26 -1.88
CA PRO A 57 2.11 12.71 -3.24
C PRO A 57 1.46 11.86 -4.35
N PHE A 58 0.91 10.68 -4.03
CA PHE A 58 0.49 9.67 -5.00
C PHE A 58 -1.00 9.34 -4.85
N LYS A 59 -1.86 10.22 -5.37
CA LYS A 59 -3.32 10.08 -5.26
C LYS A 59 -3.83 8.72 -5.78
N ASN A 60 -3.28 8.22 -6.89
CA ASN A 60 -3.68 6.92 -7.44
C ASN A 60 -3.37 5.74 -6.51
N LEU A 61 -2.27 5.79 -5.75
CA LEU A 61 -1.95 4.77 -4.75
C LEU A 61 -2.88 4.87 -3.54
N GLN A 62 -3.25 6.09 -3.12
CA GLN A 62 -4.25 6.27 -2.06
C GLN A 62 -5.60 5.70 -2.48
N ASP A 63 -6.05 5.99 -3.70
CA ASP A 63 -7.30 5.48 -4.25
C ASP A 63 -7.29 3.95 -4.38
N PHE A 64 -6.14 3.36 -4.73
CA PHE A 64 -5.95 1.91 -4.71
C PHE A 64 -6.11 1.35 -3.30
N MET A 65 -5.45 1.94 -2.29
CA MET A 65 -5.54 1.49 -0.90
C MET A 65 -6.98 1.55 -0.37
N GLU A 66 -7.68 2.66 -0.61
CA GLU A 66 -9.08 2.84 -0.21
C GLU A 66 -10.00 1.82 -0.90
N ARG A 67 -9.84 1.65 -2.21
CA ARG A 67 -10.63 0.70 -3.00
C ARG A 67 -10.41 -0.74 -2.57
N PHE A 68 -9.17 -1.12 -2.28
CA PHE A 68 -8.83 -2.46 -1.84
C PHE A 68 -9.38 -2.73 -0.43
N ALA A 69 -9.21 -1.80 0.50
CA ALA A 69 -9.74 -1.91 1.86
C ALA A 69 -11.28 -1.94 1.90
N ALA A 70 -11.95 -1.35 0.90
CA ALA A 70 -13.41 -1.37 0.78
C ALA A 70 -14.00 -2.67 0.21
N LEU A 71 -13.17 -3.62 -0.27
CA LEU A 71 -13.65 -4.92 -0.72
C LEU A 71 -14.31 -5.66 0.44
N GLU A 72 -15.55 -6.13 0.29
CA GLU A 72 -16.37 -6.66 1.40
C GLU A 72 -15.64 -7.68 2.29
N LYS A 73 -14.99 -8.68 1.68
CA LYS A 73 -14.22 -9.71 2.41
C LYS A 73 -12.97 -9.16 3.07
N VAL A 74 -12.30 -8.18 2.45
CA VAL A 74 -11.12 -7.52 3.00
C VAL A 74 -11.54 -6.62 4.16
N ALA A 75 -12.57 -5.79 4.00
CA ALA A 75 -13.12 -4.95 5.05
C ALA A 75 -13.58 -5.78 6.26
N ALA A 76 -14.23 -6.91 6.02
CA ALA A 76 -14.62 -7.84 7.08
C ALA A 76 -13.39 -8.42 7.80
N TYR A 77 -12.35 -8.81 7.06
CA TYR A 77 -11.09 -9.31 7.62
C TYR A 77 -10.34 -8.26 8.45
N LEU A 78 -10.21 -7.03 7.93
CA LEU A 78 -9.55 -5.91 8.61
C LEU A 78 -10.29 -5.50 9.89
N LYS A 79 -11.61 -5.66 9.94
CA LYS A 79 -12.44 -5.38 11.13
C LYS A 79 -12.40 -6.51 12.16
N SER A 80 -12.34 -7.77 11.73
CA SER A 80 -12.42 -8.94 12.62
C SER A 80 -11.08 -9.33 13.23
N SER A 81 -9.97 -8.92 12.62
CA SER A 81 -8.64 -9.41 12.97
C SER A 81 -7.86 -8.43 13.87
N PRO A 82 -7.04 -8.91 14.82
CA PRO A 82 -6.05 -8.10 15.52
C PRO A 82 -4.86 -7.66 14.62
N VAL A 83 -4.98 -7.70 13.29
CA VAL A 83 -3.94 -7.30 12.32
C VAL A 83 -3.38 -5.90 12.60
N ALA A 84 -4.22 -4.95 13.00
CA ALA A 84 -3.76 -3.61 13.41
C ALA A 84 -2.88 -3.59 14.67
N LYS A 85 -2.81 -4.70 15.42
CA LYS A 85 -2.05 -4.86 16.67
C LYS A 85 -0.83 -5.77 16.51
N MET A 86 -0.56 -6.30 15.32
CA MET A 86 0.58 -7.17 15.10
C MET A 86 1.87 -6.36 14.94
N PRO A 87 2.97 -6.77 15.59
CA PRO A 87 4.26 -6.15 15.34
C PRO A 87 4.69 -6.37 13.88
N ILE A 88 5.15 -5.30 13.24
CA ILE A 88 5.77 -5.35 11.92
C ILE A 88 7.28 -5.41 12.16
N ASN A 89 7.85 -6.61 11.98
CA ASN A 89 9.27 -6.97 12.09
C ASN A 89 10.04 -6.43 13.31
#